data_AF-A0A8D8DSP7-F1
#
_entry.id   AF-A0A8D8DSP7-F1
#
_cell.length_a   1.000
_cell.length_b   1.000
_cell.length_c   1.000
_cell.angle_alpha   90.00
_cell.angle_beta   90.00
_cell.angle_gamma   90.00
#
_symmetry.space_group_name_H-M   'P 1'
#
loop_
_entity.id
_entity.type
_entity.pdbx_description
1 polymer ?
#
loop_
_entity_poly.entity_id
_entity_poly.type
_entity_poly.pdbx_seq_one_letter_code
_entity_poly.pdbx_strand_id
1 'polypeptide(L)'
;MPWQFNFTKRQWLTLAVMGLADFCNAICVSLQAPFFPNEAEKKGATATEYGLVFGVFELVVFIISPIYGQYINRIGPKVLFNTGIFTTGTSAIIFGLLDRIPGHTGFISAAFVIRIVEALGNAAFLTASFAIIAMEFPNNVATTFASLETCFGFGLIVGPMVGGALYSVGGYYLPFVVLGSTLFCVAILTLCVLPRHVDEPTENGGKKSFDDDPVEDPGCAGVLVSNLRNFCVDWIFECNVGTTLAPV
;
A
#
# COMPACT_ATOMS: atom_id res chain seq x y z
N MET A 1 19.48 -15.97 -26.02
CA MET A 1 18.35 -15.04 -26.18
C MET A 1 18.75 -13.70 -25.60
N PRO A 2 18.94 -12.63 -26.39
CA PRO A 2 19.38 -11.38 -25.82
C PRO A 2 18.15 -10.68 -25.22
N TRP A 3 18.08 -10.67 -23.88
CA TRP A 3 17.22 -9.79 -23.12
C TRP A 3 17.70 -8.34 -23.30
N GLN A 4 17.44 -7.73 -24.45
CA GLN A 4 17.69 -6.31 -24.68
C GLN A 4 16.48 -5.54 -24.16
N PHE A 5 16.40 -5.38 -22.84
CA PHE A 5 15.49 -4.42 -22.22
C PHE A 5 15.93 -3.00 -22.62
N ASN A 6 15.43 -2.50 -23.74
CA ASN A 6 15.56 -1.09 -24.11
C ASN A 6 14.55 -0.26 -23.28
N PHE A 7 14.75 -0.23 -21.97
CA PHE A 7 13.98 0.64 -21.08
C PHE A 7 14.65 2.01 -20.99
N THR A 8 13.83 3.05 -21.06
CA THR A 8 14.27 4.43 -20.85
C THR A 8 14.73 4.60 -19.40
N LYS A 9 15.63 5.55 -19.12
CA LYS A 9 16.09 5.87 -17.75
C LYS A 9 14.93 6.12 -16.78
N ARG A 10 13.84 6.74 -17.25
CA ARG A 10 12.59 6.96 -16.50
C ARG A 10 11.89 5.66 -16.12
N GLN A 11 11.76 4.70 -17.05
CA GLN A 11 11.16 3.40 -16.79
C GLN A 11 11.94 2.60 -15.75
N TRP A 12 13.27 2.59 -15.87
CA TRP A 12 14.14 1.99 -14.84
C TRP A 12 13.97 2.65 -13.47
N LEU A 13 13.84 3.97 -13.42
CA LEU A 13 13.59 4.71 -12.18
C LEU A 13 12.23 4.35 -11.57
N THR A 14 11.16 4.32 -12.38
CA THR A 14 9.82 3.90 -11.94
C THR A 14 9.85 2.48 -11.39
N LEU A 15 10.48 1.54 -12.09
CA LEU A 15 10.58 0.15 -11.66
C LEU A 15 11.37 0.02 -10.34
N ALA A 16 12.47 0.76 -10.20
CA ALA A 16 13.28 0.75 -8.98
C ALA A 16 12.50 1.31 -7.78
N VAL A 17 11.74 2.39 -7.97
CA VAL A 17 10.93 3.01 -6.91
C VAL A 17 9.74 2.14 -6.51
N MET A 18 9.05 1.55 -7.48
CA MET A 18 8.00 0.57 -7.21
C MET A 18 8.56 -0.66 -6.49
N GLY A 19 9.71 -1.18 -6.94
CA GLY A 19 10.36 -2.34 -6.29
C GLY A 19 10.79 -2.04 -4.86
N LEU A 20 11.26 -0.82 -4.58
CA LEU A 20 11.55 -0.39 -3.21
C LEU A 20 10.28 -0.31 -2.36
N ALA A 21 9.18 0.21 -2.91
CA ALA A 21 7.89 0.25 -2.22
C ALA A 21 7.36 -1.14 -1.90
N ASP A 22 7.36 -2.07 -2.87
CA ASP A 22 6.98 -3.48 -2.70
C ASP A 22 7.84 -4.16 -1.64
N PHE A 23 9.16 -3.96 -1.69
CA PHE A 23 10.11 -4.50 -0.71
C PHE A 23 9.83 -3.99 0.72
N CYS A 24 9.63 -2.68 0.89
CA CYS A 24 9.31 -2.10 2.20
C CYS A 24 7.93 -2.53 2.72
N ASN A 25 6.94 -2.64 1.82
CA ASN A 25 5.61 -3.13 2.16
C ASN A 25 5.67 -4.60 2.63
N ALA A 26 6.40 -5.45 1.90
CA ALA A 26 6.62 -6.85 2.26
C ALA A 26 7.27 -7.01 3.64
N ILE A 27 8.27 -6.18 3.96
CA ILE A 27 8.87 -6.17 5.29
C ILE A 27 7.82 -5.86 6.36
N CYS A 28 6.99 -4.84 6.15
CA CYS A 28 5.95 -4.45 7.09
C CYS A 28 4.92 -5.56 7.33
N VAL A 29 4.46 -6.22 6.27
CA VAL A 29 3.46 -7.30 6.37
C VAL A 29 4.08 -8.56 7.01
N SER A 30 5.29 -8.95 6.60
CA SER A 30 5.91 -10.20 7.08
C SER A 30 6.24 -10.20 8.57
N LEU A 31 6.59 -9.04 9.14
CA LEU A 31 6.95 -8.96 10.56
C LEU A 31 5.72 -9.14 11.48
N GLN A 32 4.51 -8.89 10.98
CA GLN A 32 3.31 -9.00 11.80
C GLN A 32 3.08 -10.42 12.32
N ALA A 33 3.30 -11.43 11.48
CA ALA A 33 3.09 -12.84 11.81
C ALA A 33 3.95 -13.34 12.99
N PRO A 34 5.27 -13.07 13.08
CA PRO A 34 6.09 -13.51 14.20
C PRO A 34 5.89 -12.71 15.50
N PHE A 35 5.54 -11.43 15.44
CA PHE A 35 5.49 -10.57 16.64
C PHE A 35 4.09 -10.39 17.24
N PHE A 36 3.03 -10.37 16.42
CA PHE A 36 1.67 -10.11 16.91
C PHE A 36 1.09 -11.23 17.80
N PRO A 37 1.20 -12.54 17.45
CA PRO A 37 0.65 -13.61 18.27
C PRO A 37 1.23 -13.64 19.68
N ASN A 38 2.54 -13.47 19.80
CA ASN A 38 3.24 -13.41 21.09
C ASN A 38 2.70 -12.29 21.98
N GLU A 39 2.38 -11.12 21.40
CA GLU A 39 1.83 -10.00 22.16
C GLU A 39 0.34 -10.19 22.48
N ALA A 40 -0.41 -10.84 21.59
CA ALA A 40 -1.81 -11.19 21.80
C ALA A 40 -1.97 -12.23 22.93
N GLU A 41 -1.14 -13.27 22.96
CA GLU A 41 -1.16 -14.32 24.00
C GLU A 41 -0.84 -13.76 25.38
N LYS A 42 0.12 -12.83 25.49
CA LYS A 42 0.40 -12.12 26.77
C LYS A 42 -0.82 -11.37 27.31
N LYS A 43 -1.71 -10.91 26.42
CA LYS A 43 -2.96 -10.21 26.77
C LYS A 43 -4.14 -11.17 26.97
N GLY A 44 -3.92 -12.48 26.89
CA GLY A 44 -4.94 -13.52 27.08
C GLY A 44 -5.70 -13.92 25.81
N ALA A 45 -5.29 -13.43 24.63
CA ALA A 45 -5.95 -13.77 23.38
C ALA A 45 -5.67 -15.21 22.96
N THR A 46 -6.68 -15.82 22.36
CA THR A 46 -6.64 -17.19 21.84
C THR A 46 -6.11 -17.24 20.41
N ALA A 47 -5.64 -18.43 20.00
CA ALA A 47 -5.16 -18.66 18.63
C ALA A 47 -6.19 -18.33 17.54
N THR A 48 -7.45 -18.59 17.83
CA THR A 48 -8.56 -18.28 16.91
C THR A 48 -8.71 -16.77 16.72
N GLU A 49 -8.56 -15.97 17.77
CA GLU A 49 -8.77 -14.52 17.70
C GLU A 49 -7.71 -13.84 16.83
N TYR A 50 -6.41 -14.07 17.10
CA TYR A 50 -5.38 -13.48 16.26
C TYR A 50 -5.34 -14.10 14.86
N GLY A 51 -5.74 -15.36 14.71
CA GLY A 51 -5.95 -15.99 13.39
C GLY A 51 -7.03 -15.27 12.56
N LEU A 52 -8.15 -14.89 13.18
CA LEU A 52 -9.20 -14.12 12.52
C LEU A 52 -8.74 -12.70 12.16
N VAL A 53 -7.88 -12.07 12.97
CA VAL A 53 -7.25 -10.77 12.66
C VAL A 53 -6.36 -10.85 11.42
N PHE A 54 -5.66 -11.97 11.20
CA PHE A 54 -4.92 -12.18 9.94
C PHE A 54 -5.85 -12.51 8.78
N GLY A 55 -6.91 -13.31 9.02
CA GLY A 55 -7.85 -13.70 7.97
C GLY A 55 -8.70 -12.54 7.43
N VAL A 56 -9.14 -11.61 8.29
CA VAL A 56 -9.95 -10.45 7.86
C VAL A 56 -9.18 -9.55 6.89
N PHE A 57 -7.86 -9.47 7.02
CA PHE A 57 -7.03 -8.67 6.12
C PHE A 57 -7.17 -9.15 4.68
N GLU A 58 -6.93 -10.44 4.42
CA GLU A 58 -7.06 -11.02 3.08
C GLU A 58 -8.50 -11.01 2.58
N LEU A 59 -9.48 -11.19 3.47
CA LEU A 59 -10.90 -11.10 3.12
C LEU A 59 -11.27 -9.71 2.60
N VAL A 60 -10.81 -8.66 3.28
CA VAL A 60 -11.05 -7.27 2.86
C VAL A 60 -10.31 -6.97 1.57
N VAL A 61 -9.04 -7.39 1.43
CA VAL A 61 -8.30 -7.23 0.17
C VAL A 61 -9.05 -7.90 -0.98
N PHE A 62 -9.55 -9.12 -0.81
CA PHE A 62 -10.30 -9.85 -1.82
C PHE A 62 -11.58 -9.12 -2.25
N ILE A 63 -12.36 -8.58 -1.31
CA ILE A 63 -13.62 -7.87 -1.60
C ILE A 63 -13.37 -6.51 -2.25
N ILE A 64 -12.34 -5.79 -1.81
CA ILE A 64 -12.10 -4.39 -2.18
C ILE A 64 -11.27 -4.26 -3.48
N SER A 65 -10.39 -5.21 -3.77
CA SER A 65 -9.58 -5.24 -5.00
C SER A 65 -10.40 -5.06 -6.30
N PRO A 66 -11.51 -5.79 -6.54
CA PRO A 66 -12.32 -5.58 -7.74
C PRO A 66 -12.98 -4.20 -7.78
N ILE A 67 -13.36 -3.64 -6.62
CA ILE A 67 -13.94 -2.30 -6.52
C ILE A 67 -12.90 -1.26 -6.97
N TYR A 68 -11.70 -1.30 -6.40
CA TYR A 68 -10.63 -0.41 -6.85
C TYR A 68 -10.28 -0.60 -8.33
N GLY A 69 -10.31 -1.84 -8.84
CA GLY A 69 -10.11 -2.11 -10.26
C GLY A 69 -11.14 -1.44 -11.18
N GLN A 70 -12.40 -1.32 -10.74
CA GLN A 70 -13.44 -0.62 -11.51
C GLN A 70 -13.27 0.91 -11.49
N TYR A 71 -12.84 1.46 -10.35
CA TYR A 71 -12.71 2.91 -10.16
C TYR A 71 -11.31 3.47 -10.47
N ILE A 72 -10.34 2.61 -10.81
CA ILE A 72 -8.94 3.03 -11.01
C ILE A 72 -8.76 4.09 -12.10
N ASN A 73 -9.55 4.03 -13.17
CA ASN A 73 -9.50 5.00 -14.27
C ASN A 73 -10.06 6.38 -13.87
N ARG A 74 -10.88 6.46 -12.81
CA ARG A 74 -11.42 7.74 -12.31
C ARG A 74 -10.52 8.37 -11.26
N ILE A 75 -9.98 7.56 -10.35
CA ILE A 75 -9.12 8.02 -9.24
C ILE A 75 -7.70 8.33 -9.74
N GLY A 76 -7.25 7.58 -10.75
CA GLY A 76 -5.89 7.63 -11.27
C GLY A 76 -4.95 6.69 -10.50
N PRO A 77 -4.16 5.86 -11.20
CA PRO A 77 -3.33 4.83 -10.57
C PRO A 77 -2.22 5.41 -9.68
N LYS A 78 -1.64 6.57 -10.02
CA LYS A 78 -0.63 7.25 -9.17
C LYS A 78 -1.19 7.67 -7.81
N VAL A 79 -2.42 8.20 -7.78
CA VAL A 79 -3.05 8.66 -6.54
C VAL A 79 -3.35 7.46 -5.67
N LEU A 80 -3.99 6.44 -6.24
CA LEU A 80 -4.37 5.22 -5.56
C LEU A 80 -3.15 4.48 -4.96
N PHE A 81 -2.04 4.41 -5.69
CA PHE A 81 -0.78 3.81 -5.22
C PHE A 81 -0.25 4.53 -3.98
N ASN A 82 -0.14 5.86 -4.03
CA ASN A 82 0.43 6.64 -2.93
C ASN A 82 -0.49 6.67 -1.70
N THR A 83 -1.81 6.78 -1.88
CA THR A 83 -2.76 6.69 -0.77
C THR A 83 -2.73 5.32 -0.11
N GLY A 84 -2.51 4.25 -0.91
CA GLY A 84 -2.36 2.89 -0.41
C GLY A 84 -1.16 2.77 0.53
N ILE A 85 0.04 3.11 0.06
CA ILE A 85 1.27 3.05 0.87
C ILE A 85 1.18 3.94 2.11
N PHE A 86 0.63 5.15 1.98
CA PHE A 86 0.47 6.08 3.09
C PHE A 86 -0.45 5.51 4.19
N THR A 87 -1.56 4.90 3.78
CA THR A 87 -2.50 4.24 4.68
C THR A 87 -1.84 3.05 5.36
N THR A 88 -1.16 2.19 4.60
CA THR A 88 -0.45 1.02 5.15
C THR A 88 0.65 1.43 6.14
N GLY A 89 1.46 2.44 5.83
CA GLY A 89 2.51 2.95 6.73
C GLY A 89 1.94 3.54 8.01
N THR A 90 0.85 4.30 7.91
CA THR A 90 0.16 4.86 9.09
C THR A 90 -0.44 3.74 9.95
N SER A 91 -1.12 2.78 9.32
CA SER A 91 -1.67 1.60 10.01
C SER A 91 -0.58 0.79 10.70
N ALA A 92 0.58 0.59 10.08
CA ALA A 92 1.71 -0.12 10.68
C ALA A 92 2.22 0.59 11.96
N ILE A 93 2.34 1.92 11.94
CA ILE A 93 2.75 2.69 13.13
C ILE A 93 1.71 2.55 14.25
N ILE A 94 0.42 2.66 13.91
CA ILE A 94 -0.68 2.49 14.88
C ILE A 94 -0.69 1.05 15.42
N PHE A 95 -0.39 0.06 14.58
CA PHE A 95 -0.28 -1.34 14.99
C PHE A 95 0.86 -1.55 16.00
N GLY A 96 1.97 -0.83 15.88
CA GLY A 96 3.04 -0.81 16.90
C GLY A 96 2.61 -0.22 18.25
N LEU A 97 1.63 0.69 18.26
CA LEU A 97 1.10 1.32 19.46
C LEU A 97 0.06 0.46 20.19
N LEU A 98 -0.36 -0.67 19.61
CA LEU A 98 -1.37 -1.56 20.18
C LEU A 98 -0.97 -2.16 21.53
N ASP A 99 0.34 -2.30 21.76
CA ASP A 99 0.89 -2.71 23.05
C ASP A 99 0.41 -1.81 24.21
N ARG A 100 0.22 -0.51 23.95
CA ARG A 100 -0.23 0.47 24.96
C ARG A 100 -1.69 0.34 25.39
N ILE A 101 -2.51 -0.41 24.65
CA ILE A 101 -3.94 -0.56 24.97
C ILE A 101 -4.12 -1.61 26.06
N PRO A 102 -4.62 -1.24 27.27
CA PRO A 102 -4.92 -2.21 28.31
C PRO A 102 -6.22 -2.96 27.99
N GLY A 103 -6.22 -4.27 28.21
CA GLY A 103 -7.40 -5.13 28.09
C GLY A 103 -7.46 -5.93 26.79
N HIS A 104 -7.85 -7.20 26.93
CA HIS A 104 -8.00 -8.19 25.85
C HIS A 104 -8.92 -7.68 24.74
N THR A 105 -10.16 -7.32 25.07
CA THR A 105 -11.20 -6.96 24.09
C THR A 105 -10.85 -5.68 23.34
N GLY A 106 -10.27 -4.69 24.03
CA GLY A 106 -9.80 -3.44 23.42
C GLY A 106 -8.64 -3.67 22.47
N PHE A 107 -7.69 -4.52 22.84
CA PHE A 107 -6.56 -4.88 21.99
C PHE A 107 -6.98 -5.57 20.69
N ILE A 108 -7.81 -6.61 20.79
CA ILE A 108 -8.26 -7.38 19.63
C ILE A 108 -9.17 -6.55 18.72
N SER A 109 -10.14 -5.82 19.27
CA SER A 109 -11.01 -4.96 18.45
C SER A 109 -10.22 -3.87 17.72
N ALA A 110 -9.25 -3.24 18.40
CA ALA A 110 -8.35 -2.28 17.74
C ALA A 110 -7.50 -2.95 16.65
N ALA A 111 -6.97 -4.16 16.90
CA ALA A 111 -6.23 -4.93 15.90
C ALA A 111 -7.07 -5.17 14.64
N PHE A 112 -8.33 -5.59 14.81
CA PHE A 112 -9.28 -5.80 13.71
C PHE A 112 -9.49 -4.54 12.89
N VAL A 113 -9.79 -3.41 13.55
CA VAL A 113 -10.03 -2.13 12.87
C VAL A 113 -8.80 -1.69 12.08
N ILE A 114 -7.61 -1.76 12.70
CA ILE A 114 -6.36 -1.37 12.04
C ILE A 114 -6.10 -2.28 10.84
N ARG A 115 -6.36 -3.59 10.95
CA ARG A 115 -6.17 -4.52 9.83
C ARG A 115 -7.12 -4.29 8.68
N ILE A 116 -8.37 -3.92 8.96
CA ILE A 116 -9.31 -3.54 7.91
C ILE A 116 -8.79 -2.30 7.17
N VAL A 117 -8.33 -1.28 7.89
CA VAL A 117 -7.78 -0.05 7.28
C VAL A 117 -6.50 -0.34 6.50
N GLU A 118 -5.61 -1.17 7.05
CA GLU A 118 -4.40 -1.63 6.37
C GLU A 118 -4.71 -2.42 5.10
N ALA A 119 -5.70 -3.31 5.14
CA ALA A 119 -6.15 -4.09 3.99
C ALA A 119 -6.69 -3.20 2.87
N LEU A 120 -7.43 -2.14 3.20
CA LEU A 120 -7.87 -1.13 2.22
C LEU A 120 -6.66 -0.47 1.53
N GLY A 121 -5.67 -0.05 2.32
CA GLY A 121 -4.43 0.53 1.79
C GLY A 121 -3.66 -0.45 0.89
N ASN A 122 -3.53 -1.70 1.32
CA ASN A 122 -2.82 -2.73 0.57
C ASN A 122 -3.55 -3.12 -0.73
N ALA A 123 -4.88 -3.21 -0.72
CA ALA A 123 -5.68 -3.46 -1.91
C ALA A 123 -5.55 -2.33 -2.95
N ALA A 124 -5.54 -1.07 -2.48
CA ALA A 124 -5.31 0.09 -3.34
C ALA A 124 -3.91 0.05 -3.96
N PHE A 125 -2.89 -0.23 -3.16
CA PHE A 125 -1.50 -0.36 -3.60
C PHE A 125 -1.31 -1.46 -4.66
N LEU A 126 -1.81 -2.68 -4.40
CA LEU A 126 -1.66 -3.82 -5.30
C LEU A 126 -2.37 -3.57 -6.64
N THR A 127 -3.61 -3.08 -6.58
CA THR A 127 -4.40 -2.76 -7.78
C THR A 127 -3.73 -1.67 -8.61
N ALA A 128 -3.23 -0.62 -7.95
CA ALA A 128 -2.53 0.47 -8.62
C ALA A 128 -1.18 0.04 -9.20
N SER A 129 -0.42 -0.78 -8.48
CA SER A 129 0.87 -1.32 -8.94
C SER A 129 0.70 -2.05 -10.26
N PHE A 130 -0.29 -2.97 -10.32
CA PHE A 130 -0.61 -3.70 -11.55
C PHE A 130 -1.00 -2.78 -12.71
N ALA A 131 -1.84 -1.77 -12.46
CA ALA A 131 -2.25 -0.82 -13.48
C ALA A 131 -1.08 0.04 -14.01
N ILE A 132 -0.20 0.52 -13.12
CA ILE A 132 0.99 1.30 -13.51
C ILE A 132 1.90 0.45 -14.41
N ILE A 133 2.11 -0.82 -14.06
CA ILE A 133 2.95 -1.73 -14.86
C ILE A 133 2.31 -1.99 -16.23
N ALA A 134 1.00 -2.21 -16.27
CA ALA A 134 0.27 -2.44 -17.52
C ALA A 134 0.34 -1.22 -18.47
N MET A 135 0.33 0.00 -17.91
CA MET A 135 0.43 1.25 -18.67
C MET A 135 1.86 1.59 -19.10
N GLU A 136 2.84 1.45 -18.20
CA GLU A 136 4.23 1.87 -18.44
C GLU A 136 5.05 0.80 -19.19
N PHE A 137 4.69 -0.48 -19.05
CA PHE A 137 5.40 -1.62 -19.64
C PHE A 137 4.50 -2.57 -20.45
N PRO A 138 3.71 -2.07 -21.43
CA PRO A 138 2.69 -2.88 -22.12
C PRO A 138 3.27 -4.11 -22.85
N ASN A 139 4.54 -4.05 -23.27
CA ASN A 139 5.20 -5.17 -23.96
C ASN A 139 5.81 -6.21 -23.02
N ASN A 140 6.02 -5.87 -21.73
CA ASN A 140 6.74 -6.70 -20.76
C ASN A 140 6.05 -6.73 -19.38
N VAL A 141 4.71 -6.64 -19.35
CA VAL A 141 3.90 -6.56 -18.10
C VAL A 141 4.25 -7.73 -17.16
N ALA A 142 4.21 -8.96 -17.68
CA ALA A 142 4.44 -10.17 -16.89
C ALA A 142 5.85 -10.22 -16.29
N THR A 143 6.89 -9.89 -17.07
CA THR A 143 8.27 -9.92 -16.58
C THR A 143 8.53 -8.82 -15.56
N THR A 144 7.97 -7.63 -15.78
CA THR A 144 8.11 -6.49 -14.87
C THR A 144 7.39 -6.77 -13.55
N PHE A 145 6.15 -7.27 -13.61
CA PHE A 145 5.40 -7.70 -12.43
C PHE A 145 6.12 -8.82 -11.68
N ALA A 146 6.63 -9.83 -12.37
CA ALA A 146 7.42 -10.90 -11.74
C ALA A 146 8.70 -10.39 -11.06
N SER A 147 9.35 -9.37 -11.62
CA SER A 147 10.53 -8.75 -10.99
C SER A 147 10.18 -8.02 -9.70
N LEU A 148 9.03 -7.33 -9.65
CA LEU A 148 8.52 -6.66 -8.46
C LEU A 148 8.09 -7.67 -7.38
N GLU A 149 7.39 -8.73 -7.76
CA GLU A 149 7.05 -9.84 -6.85
C GLU A 149 8.29 -10.55 -6.30
N THR A 150 9.37 -10.61 -7.09
CA THR A 150 10.66 -11.11 -6.61
C THR A 150 11.22 -10.20 -5.52
N CYS A 151 11.17 -8.88 -5.71
CA CYS A 151 11.53 -7.91 -4.67
C CYS A 151 10.64 -8.04 -3.42
N PHE A 152 9.32 -8.19 -3.60
CA PHE A 152 8.38 -8.45 -2.51
C PHE A 152 8.77 -9.71 -1.72
N GLY A 153 9.05 -10.82 -2.41
CA GLY A 153 9.52 -12.06 -1.79
C GLY A 153 10.81 -11.90 -0.98
N PHE A 154 11.78 -11.12 -1.48
CA PHE A 154 12.98 -10.78 -0.69
C PHE A 154 12.63 -10.00 0.58
N GLY A 155 11.68 -9.06 0.52
CA GLY A 155 11.21 -8.32 1.68
C GLY A 155 10.56 -9.22 2.72
N LEU A 156 9.82 -10.26 2.31
CA LEU A 156 9.25 -11.25 3.24
C LEU A 156 10.32 -12.06 4.00
N ILE A 157 11.46 -12.33 3.36
CA ILE A 157 12.59 -13.02 4.00
C ILE A 157 13.32 -12.09 4.98
N VAL A 158 13.58 -10.84 4.54
CA VAL A 158 14.32 -9.86 5.33
C VAL A 158 13.50 -9.34 6.51
N GLY A 159 12.18 -9.27 6.38
CA GLY A 159 11.29 -8.64 7.36
C GLY A 159 11.40 -9.21 8.77
N PRO A 160 11.24 -10.54 8.99
CA PRO A 160 11.41 -11.13 10.32
C PRO A 160 12.82 -10.99 10.87
N MET A 161 13.86 -11.02 10.02
CA MET A 161 15.26 -10.84 10.47
C MET A 161 15.49 -9.43 11.01
N VAL A 162 15.06 -8.41 10.27
CA VAL A 162 15.18 -7.01 10.70
C VAL A 162 14.25 -6.74 11.88
N GLY A 163 13.00 -7.19 11.81
CA GLY A 163 12.02 -7.05 12.88
C GLY A 163 12.47 -7.68 14.19
N GLY A 164 13.12 -8.84 14.15
CA GLY A 164 13.64 -9.53 15.35
C GLY A 164 14.79 -8.78 16.00
N ALA A 165 15.72 -8.25 15.20
CA ALA A 165 16.79 -7.39 15.69
C ALA A 165 16.20 -6.15 16.40
N LEU A 166 15.23 -5.48 15.79
CA LEU A 166 14.56 -4.32 16.41
C LEU A 166 13.75 -4.69 17.66
N TYR A 167 13.07 -5.84 17.64
CA TYR A 167 12.29 -6.34 18.78
C TYR A 167 13.16 -6.59 20.00
N SER A 168 14.38 -7.11 19.82
CA SER A 168 15.31 -7.36 20.94
C SER A 168 15.78 -6.09 21.66
N VAL A 169 15.80 -4.94 20.97
CA VAL A 169 16.30 -3.68 21.52
C VAL A 169 15.20 -2.87 22.19
N GLY A 170 13.98 -2.86 21.65
CA GLY A 170 12.89 -2.03 22.19
C GLY A 170 11.50 -2.61 22.04
N GLY A 171 11.42 -3.95 22.06
CA GLY A 171 10.18 -4.69 22.20
C GLY A 171 9.26 -4.57 21.00
N TYR A 172 7.97 -4.78 21.24
CA TYR A 172 6.94 -4.81 20.21
C TYR A 172 6.83 -3.50 19.44
N TYR A 173 6.98 -2.36 20.11
CA TYR A 173 6.77 -1.04 19.51
C TYR A 173 7.78 -0.68 18.40
N LEU A 174 9.08 -0.90 18.63
CA LEU A 174 10.13 -0.45 17.72
C LEU A 174 10.03 -0.96 16.27
N PRO A 175 9.88 -2.28 16.01
CA PRO A 175 9.89 -2.78 14.64
C PRO A 175 8.78 -2.16 13.79
N PHE A 176 7.57 -2.05 14.33
CA PHE A 176 6.43 -1.45 13.62
C PHE A 176 6.61 0.05 13.36
N VAL A 177 7.14 0.80 14.34
CA VAL A 177 7.32 2.25 14.15
C VAL A 177 8.44 2.56 13.17
N VAL A 178 9.58 1.87 13.25
CA VAL A 178 10.70 2.09 12.33
C VAL A 178 10.32 1.70 10.91
N LEU A 179 9.67 0.54 10.73
CA LEU A 179 9.31 0.05 9.40
C LEU A 179 8.11 0.80 8.83
N GLY A 180 7.12 1.15 9.65
CA GLY A 180 6.02 2.03 9.25
C GLY A 180 6.51 3.43 8.87
N SER A 181 7.47 4.00 9.60
CA SER A 181 8.11 5.28 9.24
C SER A 181 8.94 5.17 7.95
N THR A 182 9.63 4.04 7.75
CA THR A 182 10.36 3.77 6.50
C THR A 182 9.40 3.71 5.33
N LEU A 183 8.28 3.00 5.47
CA LEU A 183 7.24 2.91 4.45
C LEU A 183 6.61 4.28 4.16
N PHE A 184 6.42 5.10 5.20
CA PHE A 184 5.95 6.48 5.05
C PHE A 184 6.95 7.37 4.27
N CYS A 185 8.25 7.25 4.56
CA CYS A 185 9.30 7.93 3.79
C CYS A 185 9.30 7.49 2.33
N VAL A 186 9.09 6.18 2.07
CA VAL A 186 8.96 5.66 0.71
C VAL A 186 7.71 6.20 0.03
N ALA A 187 6.59 6.35 0.73
CA ALA A 187 5.38 6.99 0.19
C ALA A 187 5.64 8.43 -0.29
N ILE A 188 6.46 9.19 0.45
CA ILE A 188 6.87 10.54 0.05
C ILE A 188 7.76 10.48 -1.19
N LEU A 189 8.69 9.53 -1.24
CA LEU A 189 9.57 9.33 -2.39
C LEU A 189 8.79 8.94 -3.65
N THR A 190 7.83 8.02 -3.54
CA THR A 190 6.96 7.58 -4.64
C THR A 190 6.06 8.71 -5.13
N LEU A 191 5.60 9.60 -4.25
CA LEU A 191 4.86 10.81 -4.64
C LEU A 191 5.68 11.73 -5.56
N CYS A 192 6.95 11.95 -5.21
CA CYS A 192 7.86 12.83 -5.94
C CYS A 192 8.31 12.24 -7.28
N VAL A 193 8.56 10.92 -7.33
CA VAL A 193 9.18 10.28 -8.51
C VAL A 193 8.14 9.73 -9.49
N LEU A 194 7.00 9.25 -9.01
CA LEU A 194 6.04 8.59 -9.88
C LEU A 194 5.40 9.63 -10.83
N PRO A 195 5.44 9.45 -12.15
CA PRO A 195 4.88 10.42 -13.09
C PRO A 195 3.35 10.43 -13.04
N ARG A 196 2.75 11.63 -13.15
CA ARG A 196 1.30 11.81 -13.14
C ARG A 196 0.76 11.46 -14.53
N HIS A 197 0.02 10.36 -14.64
CA HIS A 197 -0.78 10.08 -15.81
C HIS A 197 -2.08 10.87 -15.66
N VAL A 198 -2.20 11.96 -16.42
CA VAL A 198 -3.47 12.67 -16.58
C VAL A 198 -4.14 12.03 -17.79
N ASP A 199 -5.21 11.28 -17.54
CA ASP A 199 -6.08 10.82 -18.61
C ASP A 199 -6.79 12.05 -19.19
N GLU A 200 -6.27 12.60 -20.29
CA GLU A 200 -7.13 13.39 -21.17
C GLU A 200 -8.20 12.44 -21.72
N PRO A 201 -9.51 12.79 -21.65
CA PRO A 201 -10.55 12.01 -22.30
C PRO A 201 -10.30 12.09 -23.80
N THR A 202 -9.58 11.12 -24.35
CA THR A 202 -9.25 11.10 -25.77
C THR A 202 -10.44 10.51 -26.50
N GLU A 203 -11.39 11.39 -26.86
CA GLU A 203 -12.22 11.15 -28.04
C GLU A 203 -11.28 11.11 -29.25
N ASN A 204 -11.16 9.92 -29.86
CA ASN A 204 -10.36 9.53 -31.03
C ASN A 204 -9.05 8.78 -30.76
N GLY A 205 -9.05 7.51 -31.17
CA GLY A 205 -7.92 6.58 -31.10
C GLY A 205 -6.68 7.04 -31.85
N GLY A 206 -5.77 7.69 -31.12
CA GLY A 206 -4.39 7.92 -31.53
C GLY A 206 -3.45 7.76 -30.34
N LYS A 207 -2.55 6.77 -30.39
CA LYS A 207 -1.42 6.67 -29.47
C LYS A 207 -0.61 7.97 -29.55
N LYS A 208 -0.59 8.77 -28.48
CA LYS A 208 0.38 9.87 -28.36
C LYS A 208 1.59 9.38 -27.59
N SER A 209 2.74 9.54 -28.24
CA SER A 209 4.07 9.31 -27.69
C SER A 209 4.40 10.41 -26.68
N PHE A 210 5.07 9.98 -25.63
CA PHE A 210 5.66 10.77 -24.56
C PHE A 210 6.71 11.76 -25.11
N ASP A 211 6.58 13.04 -24.78
CA ASP A 211 7.66 14.02 -24.86
C ASP A 211 8.01 14.51 -23.44
N ASP A 212 9.30 14.79 -23.27
CA ASP A 212 10.01 15.14 -22.04
C ASP A 212 9.49 16.44 -21.39
N ASP A 213 9.02 16.37 -20.14
CA ASP A 213 8.97 17.53 -19.24
C ASP A 213 9.81 17.28 -17.98
N PRO A 214 10.59 18.27 -17.51
CA PRO A 214 11.51 18.12 -16.39
C PRO A 214 10.78 17.95 -15.05
N VAL A 215 11.38 17.14 -14.18
CA VAL A 215 10.92 16.87 -12.80
C VAL A 215 11.22 18.09 -11.92
N GLU A 216 10.41 19.14 -12.01
CA GLU A 216 10.37 20.20 -10.99
C GLU A 216 8.93 20.67 -10.78
N ASP A 217 8.32 20.27 -9.65
CA ASP A 217 7.08 20.88 -9.17
C ASP A 217 7.23 21.24 -7.67
N PRO A 218 7.47 22.52 -7.33
CA PRO A 218 7.60 23.01 -5.96
C PRO A 218 6.22 23.24 -5.35
N GLY A 219 5.60 22.19 -4.79
CA GLY A 219 4.27 22.30 -4.19
C GLY A 219 3.85 21.16 -3.24
N CYS A 220 4.81 20.37 -2.75
CA CYS A 220 4.57 19.07 -2.11
C CYS A 220 3.63 19.13 -0.87
N ALA A 221 3.64 20.22 -0.10
CA ALA A 221 2.84 20.36 1.12
C ALA A 221 1.36 20.71 0.86
N GLY A 222 1.06 21.47 -0.20
CA GLY A 222 -0.32 21.87 -0.54
C GLY A 222 -1.14 20.70 -1.09
N VAL A 223 -0.48 19.79 -1.80
CA VAL A 223 -1.07 18.59 -2.41
C VAL A 223 -1.46 17.55 -1.36
N LEU A 224 -0.68 17.44 -0.27
CA LEU A 224 -0.96 16.54 0.85
C LEU A 224 -2.30 16.90 1.52
N VAL A 225 -2.53 18.19 1.78
CA VAL A 225 -3.75 18.70 2.41
C VAL A 225 -4.95 18.65 1.45
N SER A 226 -4.75 18.92 0.16
CA SER A 226 -5.84 18.85 -0.82
C SER A 226 -6.29 17.41 -1.09
N ASN A 227 -5.36 16.44 -1.12
CA ASN A 227 -5.68 15.03 -1.37
C ASN A 227 -6.30 14.35 -0.14
N LEU A 228 -5.85 14.68 1.08
CA LEU A 228 -6.55 14.24 2.30
C LEU A 228 -7.97 14.81 2.37
N ARG A 229 -8.16 16.08 1.97
CA ARG A 229 -9.49 16.71 1.93
C ARG A 229 -10.38 16.09 0.87
N ASN A 230 -9.88 15.89 -0.36
CA ASN A 230 -10.65 15.28 -1.43
C ASN A 230 -10.98 13.82 -1.13
N PHE A 231 -10.03 13.05 -0.57
CA PHE A 231 -10.32 11.68 -0.15
C PHE A 231 -11.34 11.63 0.99
N CYS A 232 -11.27 12.49 2.01
CA CYS A 232 -12.32 12.57 3.03
C CYS A 232 -13.69 12.90 2.43
N VAL A 233 -13.74 13.80 1.44
CA VAL A 233 -14.98 14.21 0.77
C VAL A 233 -15.52 13.10 -0.14
N ASP A 234 -14.66 12.43 -0.91
CA ASP A 234 -15.02 11.32 -1.79
C ASP A 234 -15.44 10.10 -0.97
N TRP A 235 -14.77 9.80 0.15
CA TRP A 235 -15.15 8.72 1.06
C TRP A 235 -16.48 9.01 1.79
N ILE A 236 -16.74 10.27 2.18
CA ILE A 236 -18.06 10.69 2.69
C ILE A 236 -19.14 10.54 1.60
N PHE A 237 -18.82 10.83 0.35
CA PHE A 237 -19.73 10.66 -0.77
C PHE A 237 -20.01 9.18 -1.08
N GLU A 238 -18.99 8.33 -1.14
CA GLU A 238 -19.12 6.90 -1.39
C GLU A 238 -19.84 6.18 -0.23
N CYS A 239 -19.63 6.57 1.03
CA CYS A 239 -20.40 6.07 2.18
C CYS A 239 -21.88 6.48 2.11
N ASN A 240 -22.22 7.62 1.52
CA ASN A 240 -23.61 8.10 1.41
C ASN A 240 -24.35 7.47 0.22
N VAL A 241 -23.62 7.07 -0.84
CA VAL A 241 -24.20 6.37 -2.01
C VAL A 241 -24.50 4.90 -1.70
N GLY A 242 -23.81 4.28 -0.73
CA GLY A 242 -24.10 2.92 -0.26
C GLY A 242 -25.44 2.73 0.48
N THR A 243 -26.16 3.80 0.82
CA THR A 243 -27.42 3.75 1.59
C THR A 243 -28.71 3.96 0.80
N THR A 244 -28.67 4.12 -0.54
CA THR A 244 -29.88 4.47 -1.32
C THR A 244 -30.21 3.53 -2.49
N LEU A 245 -30.01 2.22 -2.37
CA LEU A 245 -30.67 1.24 -3.25
C LEU A 245 -31.12 -0.01 -2.49
N ALA A 246 -32.22 0.13 -1.74
CA ALA A 246 -33.19 -0.93 -1.54
C ALA A 246 -34.59 -0.33 -1.34
N PRO A 247 -35.46 -0.34 -2.35
CA PRO A 247 -36.89 -0.50 -2.12
C PRO A 247 -37.28 -1.95 -2.39
N VAL A 248 -38.09 -2.46 -1.47
CA VAL A 248 -38.93 -3.67 -1.59
C VAL A 248 -39.78 -3.62 -2.85
#